data_AF-A0A8T9SV72-F1
#
_entry.id   AF-A0A8T9SV72-F1
#
_cell.length_a   1.000
_cell.length_b   1.000
_cell.length_c   1.000
_cell.angle_alpha   90.00
_cell.angle_beta   90.00
_cell.angle_gamma   90.00
#
_symmetry.space_group_name_H-M   'P 1'
#
loop_
_entity.id
_entity.type
_entity.pdbx_description
1 polymer ?
#
loop_
_entity_poly.entity_id
_entity_poly.type
_entity_poly.pdbx_seq_one_letter_code
_entity_poly.pdbx_strand_id
1 'polypeptide(L)'
;MKRTIYTLSLALATVGSLALTGCEDFLDVNNNPNKAVEVPADLRLPAALVSTVNEETVALNQLGALWGGYWGTTNEGANLFTKEKAYSLVAITDGRDGIPFWENGYTTLLTYQLLRQEAEGTNSPNYAGIAKIMQGWHFLRLVDLYNNVPFDDALQGTVRLTPRYEPGQQVYEKAVNLISEGIADIKQAPLTAPKPGADDVVFQGNMTRWIKLANTVKLRALLRQSEAGTGSYVQAELAKIQTEGSGFLGVGENAYVQPGYLVTAGKQNPFWEAYYRTAAGVVTANFTDLRPTEFVLGEYQRLNDPRLARLYARNSAGQYRGVVFGAPANSGTTYNRANTSTFLGPRENNNQPGGLFKSAQQPSVLLSSFESLFLQAEATERGWLTGTTAKSLYDAAISESFKYLDVPTAATTTYLAQPTVSYEQAANKIERLIAQKWLALNSISSIEAWNDYRRLGYPAALPNSPQAPTPTARPLRLLYPETERTTNGTQISEQGPLDGLRDRVWWDR
;
A
#
# COMPACT_ATOMS: atom_id res chain seq x y z
N MET A 1 31.20 36.36 69.31
CA MET A 1 31.08 37.82 69.53
C MET A 1 30.05 38.37 68.53
N LYS A 2 28.92 38.83 69.07
CA LYS A 2 27.74 39.49 68.45
C LYS A 2 28.01 40.27 67.14
N ARG A 3 27.09 40.19 66.16
CA ARG A 3 26.05 41.21 65.94
C ARG A 3 25.09 40.87 64.79
N THR A 4 23.93 41.50 64.88
CA THR A 4 22.63 41.21 64.29
C THR A 4 22.19 42.36 63.36
N ILE A 5 21.16 42.13 62.53
CA ILE A 5 20.08 43.05 62.08
C ILE A 5 20.20 43.82 60.74
N TYR A 6 19.34 43.36 59.80
CA TYR A 6 18.43 43.99 58.82
C TYR A 6 18.69 45.36 58.18
N THR A 7 18.43 45.44 56.85
CA THR A 7 17.50 46.41 56.25
C THR A 7 16.92 45.93 54.91
N LEU A 8 15.60 45.93 54.83
CA LEU A 8 14.74 45.77 53.66
C LEU A 8 14.35 47.18 53.18
N SER A 9 14.42 47.50 51.89
CA SER A 9 13.65 48.62 51.29
C SER A 9 13.52 48.47 49.77
N LEU A 10 12.26 48.58 49.37
CA LEU A 10 11.60 48.33 48.10
C LEU A 10 11.70 49.55 47.15
N ALA A 11 11.88 49.34 45.84
CA ALA A 11 11.37 50.26 44.81
C ALA A 11 11.19 49.55 43.45
N LEU A 12 9.95 49.59 43.00
CA LEU A 12 9.34 48.93 41.84
C LEU A 12 9.62 49.73 40.55
N ALA A 13 9.92 49.03 39.44
CA ALA A 13 9.66 49.54 38.09
C ALA A 13 9.37 48.36 37.15
N THR A 14 8.07 48.10 36.99
CA THR A 14 7.43 47.20 36.02
C THR A 14 7.63 47.66 34.58
N VAL A 15 8.13 46.78 33.70
CA VAL A 15 7.80 46.75 32.26
C VAL A 15 7.85 45.31 31.74
N GLY A 16 6.75 44.82 31.18
CA GLY A 16 6.78 43.92 30.02
C GLY A 16 6.67 42.41 30.28
N SER A 17 5.51 41.95 30.73
CA SER A 17 5.05 40.56 30.56
C SER A 17 4.96 40.20 29.07
N LEU A 18 5.89 39.37 28.59
CA LEU A 18 5.76 38.61 27.34
C LEU A 18 5.33 37.19 27.69
N ALA A 19 4.12 36.85 27.27
CA ALA A 19 3.53 35.53 27.37
C ALA A 19 4.35 34.54 26.53
N LEU A 20 4.95 33.54 27.20
CA LEU A 20 5.40 32.30 26.59
C LEU A 20 4.28 31.27 26.79
N THR A 21 3.39 31.15 25.81
CA THR A 21 2.52 29.99 25.65
C THR A 21 3.31 28.92 24.89
N GLY A 22 3.89 27.97 25.62
CA GLY A 22 4.39 26.71 25.07
C GLY A 22 3.71 25.58 25.82
N CYS A 23 2.66 25.00 25.22
CA CYS A 23 1.98 23.83 25.78
C CYS A 23 2.91 22.61 25.67
N GLU A 24 3.52 22.24 26.79
CA GLU A 24 3.85 20.85 27.08
C GLU A 24 2.54 20.11 27.37
N ASP A 25 1.98 19.46 26.36
CA ASP A 25 0.91 18.46 26.52
C ASP A 25 1.05 17.39 25.43
N PHE A 26 2.28 16.89 25.26
CA PHE A 26 2.55 15.69 24.48
C PHE A 26 3.31 14.72 25.39
N LEU A 27 2.54 13.87 26.06
CA LEU A 27 2.96 12.67 26.79
C LEU A 27 3.54 12.87 28.20
N ASP A 28 2.77 13.44 29.13
CA ASP A 28 2.92 13.08 30.55
C ASP A 28 1.84 12.08 30.96
N VAL A 29 2.11 10.80 30.68
CA VAL A 29 1.32 9.68 31.22
C VAL A 29 2.22 8.89 32.15
N ASN A 30 2.43 9.42 33.35
CA ASN A 30 2.83 8.59 34.48
C ASN A 30 1.68 8.50 35.48
N ASN A 31 0.73 7.60 35.20
CA ASN A 31 -0.18 7.09 36.22
C ASN A 31 -0.69 5.68 35.88
N ASN A 32 -0.15 4.71 36.62
CA ASN A 32 -0.59 3.32 36.81
C ASN A 32 -0.42 2.32 35.62
N PRO A 33 0.59 1.42 35.64
CA PRO A 33 0.96 0.54 34.52
C PRO A 33 -0.01 -0.61 34.19
N ASN A 34 -1.16 -0.75 34.87
CA ASN A 34 -2.13 -1.82 34.63
C ASN A 34 -3.54 -1.35 34.22
N LYS A 35 -3.72 -0.06 33.87
CA LYS A 35 -4.96 0.43 33.26
C LYS A 35 -4.65 0.89 31.84
N ALA A 36 -5.21 0.22 30.83
CA ALA A 36 -5.22 0.76 29.48
C ALA A 36 -5.90 2.13 29.53
N VAL A 37 -5.19 3.18 29.12
CA VAL A 37 -5.82 4.48 28.85
C VAL A 37 -6.78 4.25 27.68
N GLU A 38 -8.07 4.47 27.88
CA GLU A 38 -9.05 4.45 26.79
C GLU A 38 -8.67 5.57 25.80
N VAL A 39 -8.00 5.21 24.71
CA VAL A 39 -7.75 6.13 23.60
C VAL A 39 -9.05 6.25 22.81
N PRO A 40 -9.64 7.45 22.71
CA PRO A 40 -10.92 7.61 22.03
C PRO A 40 -10.82 7.36 20.51
N ALA A 41 -11.95 7.03 19.90
CA ALA A 41 -12.07 6.62 18.50
C ALA A 41 -11.51 7.65 17.50
N ASP A 42 -11.66 8.94 17.79
CA ASP A 42 -11.19 10.07 16.98
C ASP A 42 -9.65 10.21 16.95
N LEU A 43 -8.95 9.67 17.94
CA LEU A 43 -7.49 9.54 17.93
C LEU A 43 -7.02 8.21 17.34
N ARG A 44 -7.82 7.16 17.49
CA ARG A 44 -7.48 5.79 17.04
C ARG A 44 -7.63 5.60 15.54
N LEU A 45 -8.71 6.11 14.95
CA LEU A 45 -8.99 6.01 13.52
C LEU A 45 -7.85 6.59 12.66
N PRO A 46 -7.41 7.86 12.84
CA PRO A 46 -6.36 8.43 12.01
C PRO A 46 -5.03 7.69 12.16
N ALA A 47 -4.68 7.24 13.39
CA ALA A 47 -3.46 6.47 13.63
C ALA A 47 -3.47 5.11 12.89
N ALA A 48 -4.61 4.40 12.90
CA ALA A 48 -4.77 3.12 12.20
C ALA A 48 -4.69 3.29 10.67
N LEU A 49 -5.30 4.35 10.13
CA LEU A 49 -5.25 4.67 8.70
C LEU A 49 -3.84 5.04 8.23
N VAL A 50 -3.11 5.82 9.03
CA VAL A 50 -1.70 6.14 8.77
C VAL A 50 -0.81 4.89 8.83
N SER A 51 -1.05 4.01 9.80
CA SER A 51 -0.30 2.74 9.90
C SER A 51 -0.52 1.87 8.65
N THR A 52 -1.78 1.77 8.19
CA THR A 52 -2.13 1.02 6.98
C THR A 52 -1.42 1.58 5.74
N VAL A 53 -1.50 2.90 5.51
CA VAL A 53 -0.91 3.47 4.28
C VAL A 53 0.62 3.45 4.29
N ASN A 54 1.25 3.53 5.46
CA ASN A 54 2.70 3.42 5.58
C ASN A 54 3.18 2.03 5.16
N GLU A 55 2.48 0.97 5.57
CA GLU A 55 2.80 -0.40 5.16
C GLU A 55 2.61 -0.60 3.65
N GLU A 56 1.49 -0.12 3.11
CA GLU A 56 1.14 -0.22 1.68
C GLU A 56 2.13 0.52 0.78
N THR A 57 2.45 1.78 1.11
CA THR A 57 3.25 2.65 0.25
C THR A 57 4.76 2.46 0.41
N VAL A 58 5.22 1.87 1.52
CA VAL A 58 6.64 1.66 1.78
C VAL A 58 7.02 0.20 1.63
N ALA A 59 6.68 -0.66 2.59
CA ALA A 59 7.21 -2.01 2.69
C ALA A 59 6.61 -2.96 1.63
N LEU A 60 5.28 -2.92 1.44
CA LEU A 60 4.62 -3.74 0.42
C LEU A 60 4.94 -3.26 -0.98
N ASN A 61 4.93 -1.94 -1.19
CA ASN A 61 5.34 -1.35 -2.45
C ASN A 61 6.79 -1.72 -2.80
N GLN A 62 7.73 -1.73 -1.84
CA GLN A 62 9.11 -2.20 -2.07
C GLN A 62 9.16 -3.63 -2.59
N LEU A 63 8.48 -4.54 -1.89
CA LEU A 63 8.45 -5.95 -2.23
C LEU A 63 7.90 -6.16 -3.64
N GLY A 64 6.74 -5.57 -3.90
CA GLY A 64 6.09 -5.63 -5.20
C GLY A 64 6.86 -4.90 -6.30
N ALA A 65 7.59 -3.83 -5.99
CA ALA A 65 8.33 -3.07 -6.99
C ALA A 65 9.57 -3.82 -7.47
N LEU A 66 10.27 -4.51 -6.56
CA LEU A 66 11.38 -5.38 -6.89
C LEU A 66 10.89 -6.63 -7.63
N TRP A 67 9.92 -7.36 -7.06
CA TRP A 67 9.45 -8.63 -7.62
C TRP A 67 8.63 -8.46 -8.89
N GLY A 68 7.85 -7.38 -8.97
CA GLY A 68 7.13 -6.94 -10.15
C GLY A 68 8.01 -6.31 -11.22
N GLY A 69 9.35 -6.40 -11.10
CA GLY A 69 10.31 -6.03 -12.14
C GLY A 69 10.42 -4.54 -12.44
N TYR A 70 9.98 -3.67 -11.53
CA TYR A 70 10.10 -2.23 -11.67
C TYR A 70 11.46 -1.72 -11.21
N TRP A 71 11.95 -2.23 -10.08
CA TRP A 71 13.14 -1.74 -9.40
C TRP A 71 14.32 -2.71 -9.53
N GLY A 72 15.51 -2.14 -9.64
CA GLY A 72 16.78 -2.78 -9.35
C GLY A 72 17.70 -1.81 -8.61
N THR A 73 18.97 -2.16 -8.48
CA THR A 73 19.97 -1.32 -7.80
C THR A 73 21.13 -1.00 -8.72
N THR A 74 21.78 0.13 -8.48
CA THR A 74 23.12 0.42 -9.00
C THR A 74 24.16 -0.59 -8.52
N ASN A 75 25.35 -0.54 -9.12
CA ASN A 75 26.51 -1.29 -8.62
C ASN A 75 26.95 -0.82 -7.22
N GLU A 76 26.93 0.49 -6.99
CA GLU A 76 27.34 1.10 -5.71
C GLU A 76 26.38 0.76 -4.56
N GLY A 77 25.11 0.47 -4.87
CA GLY A 77 24.09 0.01 -3.94
C GLY A 77 23.79 -1.49 -4.04
N ALA A 78 24.72 -2.31 -4.53
CA ALA A 78 24.48 -3.74 -4.76
C ALA A 78 24.11 -4.52 -3.48
N ASN A 79 24.49 -4.03 -2.30
CA ASN A 79 24.14 -4.59 -0.99
C ASN A 79 22.74 -4.22 -0.49
N LEU A 80 22.02 -3.30 -1.16
CA LEU A 80 20.64 -2.98 -0.82
C LEU A 80 19.69 -4.05 -1.36
N PHE A 81 18.66 -4.37 -0.58
CA PHE A 81 17.59 -5.31 -0.95
C PHE A 81 18.08 -6.71 -1.34
N THR A 82 19.18 -7.20 -0.75
CA THR A 82 19.78 -8.50 -1.10
C THR A 82 18.81 -9.65 -0.87
N LYS A 83 18.06 -9.64 0.25
CA LYS A 83 17.08 -10.67 0.57
C LYS A 83 15.92 -10.70 -0.44
N GLU A 84 15.45 -9.55 -0.89
CA GLU A 84 14.40 -9.44 -1.90
C GLU A 84 14.89 -9.81 -3.30
N LYS A 85 16.11 -9.40 -3.67
CA LYS A 85 16.75 -9.75 -4.95
C LYS A 85 17.10 -11.24 -5.04
N ALA A 86 17.49 -11.87 -3.94
CA ALA A 86 17.82 -13.31 -3.88
C ALA A 86 16.61 -14.20 -3.56
N TYR A 87 15.42 -13.62 -3.36
CA TYR A 87 14.23 -14.32 -2.87
C TYR A 87 14.47 -15.15 -1.60
N SER A 88 15.29 -14.62 -0.69
CA SER A 88 15.58 -15.25 0.59
C SER A 88 14.42 -15.03 1.56
N LEU A 89 13.38 -15.85 1.43
CA LEU A 89 12.14 -15.72 2.21
C LEU A 89 12.37 -15.86 3.72
N VAL A 90 13.35 -16.66 4.14
CA VAL A 90 13.77 -16.75 5.54
C VAL A 90 14.31 -15.42 6.03
N ALA A 91 15.22 -14.77 5.28
CA ALA A 91 15.76 -13.47 5.65
C ALA A 91 14.72 -12.33 5.57
N ILE A 92 13.72 -12.45 4.68
CA ILE A 92 12.61 -11.50 4.61
C ILE A 92 11.73 -11.57 5.85
N THR A 93 11.57 -12.75 6.43
CA THR A 93 10.65 -13.01 7.57
C THR A 93 11.39 -13.18 8.91
N ASP A 94 12.68 -12.84 8.92
CA ASP A 94 13.54 -12.85 10.10
C ASP A 94 13.11 -11.77 11.11
N GLY A 95 13.17 -12.09 12.40
CA GLY A 95 12.68 -11.19 13.45
C GLY A 95 13.58 -9.97 13.72
N ARG A 96 14.86 -10.02 13.34
CA ARG A 96 15.82 -8.93 13.58
C ARG A 96 15.96 -8.03 12.37
N ASP A 97 16.26 -8.62 11.22
CA ASP A 97 16.63 -7.89 10.00
C ASP A 97 15.59 -8.04 8.88
N GLY A 98 14.48 -8.73 9.15
CA GLY A 98 13.37 -8.96 8.21
C GLY A 98 12.41 -7.78 8.06
N ILE A 99 11.26 -8.04 7.45
CA ILE A 99 10.16 -7.09 7.29
C ILE A 99 8.95 -7.65 8.06
N PRO A 100 8.48 -6.97 9.12
CA PRO A 100 7.49 -7.51 10.05
C PRO A 100 6.05 -7.40 9.52
N PHE A 101 5.77 -7.89 8.31
CA PHE A 101 4.43 -7.81 7.70
C PHE A 101 3.36 -8.53 8.53
N TRP A 102 3.72 -9.65 9.17
CA TRP A 102 2.78 -10.41 10.01
C TRP A 102 2.42 -9.61 11.26
N GLU A 103 3.43 -9.16 12.00
CA GLU A 103 3.27 -8.42 13.23
C GLU A 103 2.58 -7.07 13.00
N ASN A 104 2.96 -6.33 11.96
CA ASN A 104 2.32 -5.06 11.59
C ASN A 104 0.86 -5.27 11.19
N GLY A 105 0.57 -6.30 10.40
CA GLY A 105 -0.79 -6.66 9.99
C GLY A 105 -1.68 -6.96 11.20
N TYR A 106 -1.24 -7.83 12.11
CA TYR A 106 -2.02 -8.16 13.31
C TYR A 106 -2.11 -7.01 14.33
N THR A 107 -1.07 -6.19 14.45
CA THR A 107 -1.09 -4.98 15.32
C THR A 107 -2.09 -3.95 14.77
N THR A 108 -2.13 -3.76 13.46
CA THR A 108 -3.07 -2.85 12.81
C THR A 108 -4.50 -3.39 12.90
N LEU A 109 -4.69 -4.70 12.68
CA LEU A 109 -5.96 -5.39 12.91
C LEU A 109 -6.47 -5.23 14.33
N LEU A 110 -5.60 -5.38 15.35
CA LEU A 110 -5.96 -5.14 16.74
C LEU A 110 -6.42 -3.70 16.97
N THR A 111 -5.75 -2.73 16.35
CA THR A 111 -6.12 -1.31 16.45
C THR A 111 -7.52 -1.06 15.89
N TYR A 112 -7.87 -1.66 14.74
CA TYR A 112 -9.23 -1.59 14.20
C TYR A 112 -10.24 -2.39 15.03
N GLN A 113 -9.86 -3.53 15.60
CA GLN A 113 -10.73 -4.30 16.50
C GLN A 113 -11.12 -3.49 17.74
N LEU A 114 -10.16 -2.77 18.33
CA LEU A 114 -10.42 -1.88 19.47
C LEU A 114 -11.30 -0.69 19.06
N LEU A 115 -11.06 -0.10 17.87
CA LEU A 115 -11.93 0.95 17.32
C LEU A 115 -13.37 0.46 17.16
N ARG A 116 -13.54 -0.76 16.63
CA ARG A 116 -14.85 -1.39 16.45
C ARG A 116 -15.56 -1.59 17.78
N GLN A 117 -14.88 -2.16 18.78
CA GLN A 117 -15.46 -2.41 20.10
C GLN A 117 -15.92 -1.11 20.79
N GLU A 118 -15.11 -0.06 20.70
CA GLU A 118 -15.45 1.26 21.21
C GLU A 118 -16.65 1.87 20.46
N ALA A 119 -16.65 1.76 19.13
CA ALA A 119 -17.74 2.26 18.30
C ALA A 119 -19.06 1.52 18.58
N GLU A 120 -19.02 0.21 18.81
CA GLU A 120 -20.19 -0.58 19.20
C GLU A 120 -20.70 -0.17 20.60
N GLY A 121 -19.79 0.05 21.56
CA GLY A 121 -20.14 0.52 22.91
C GLY A 121 -20.74 1.92 22.97
N THR A 122 -20.39 2.79 22.00
CA THR A 122 -20.89 4.17 21.88
C THR A 122 -22.02 4.32 20.87
N ASN A 123 -22.49 3.23 20.26
CA ASN A 123 -23.48 3.24 19.18
C ASN A 123 -23.09 4.17 18.00
N SER A 124 -21.85 4.02 17.54
CA SER A 124 -21.20 4.79 16.47
C SER A 124 -21.01 3.93 15.20
N PRO A 125 -22.08 3.50 14.52
CA PRO A 125 -22.03 2.54 13.40
C PRO A 125 -21.14 2.98 12.23
N ASN A 126 -20.94 4.28 12.00
CA ASN A 126 -20.00 4.75 10.97
C ASN A 126 -18.55 4.36 11.27
N TYR A 127 -18.12 4.48 12.54
CA TYR A 127 -16.77 4.07 12.96
C TYR A 127 -16.63 2.55 12.97
N ALA A 128 -17.65 1.83 13.44
CA ALA A 128 -17.69 0.37 13.41
C ALA A 128 -17.58 -0.14 11.96
N GLY A 129 -18.30 0.49 11.04
CA GLY A 129 -18.26 0.15 9.62
C GLY A 129 -16.89 0.36 8.99
N ILE A 130 -16.23 1.50 9.26
CA ILE A 130 -14.86 1.75 8.79
C ILE A 130 -13.89 0.71 9.36
N ALA A 131 -13.99 0.40 10.66
CA ALA A 131 -13.15 -0.60 11.30
C ALA A 131 -13.29 -1.97 10.63
N LYS A 132 -14.53 -2.44 10.38
CA LYS A 132 -14.79 -3.72 9.68
C LYS A 132 -14.24 -3.74 8.25
N ILE A 133 -14.42 -2.65 7.49
CA ILE A 133 -13.87 -2.51 6.13
C ILE A 133 -12.34 -2.67 6.15
N MET A 134 -11.67 -1.97 7.07
CA MET A 134 -10.21 -2.00 7.16
C MET A 134 -9.69 -3.31 7.76
N GLN A 135 -10.43 -3.96 8.66
CA GLN A 135 -10.09 -5.32 9.10
C GLN A 135 -10.11 -6.30 7.92
N GLY A 136 -11.14 -6.24 7.07
CA GLY A 136 -11.21 -7.04 5.85
C GLY A 136 -10.03 -6.78 4.91
N TRP A 137 -9.64 -5.51 4.71
CA TRP A 137 -8.43 -5.16 3.93
C TRP A 137 -7.19 -5.91 4.43
N HIS A 138 -6.93 -5.85 5.73
CA HIS A 138 -5.74 -6.44 6.33
C HIS A 138 -5.75 -7.97 6.31
N PHE A 139 -6.90 -8.61 6.53
CA PHE A 139 -7.00 -10.07 6.40
C PHE A 139 -6.77 -10.55 4.96
N LEU A 140 -7.29 -9.82 3.96
CA LEU A 140 -7.00 -10.11 2.55
C LEU A 140 -5.49 -10.01 2.26
N ARG A 141 -4.84 -8.95 2.77
CA ARG A 141 -3.39 -8.75 2.64
C ARG A 141 -2.58 -9.88 3.28
N LEU A 142 -2.96 -10.30 4.50
CA LEU A 142 -2.30 -11.39 5.21
C LEU A 142 -2.42 -12.70 4.43
N VAL A 143 -3.58 -13.02 3.85
CA VAL A 143 -3.71 -14.21 3.01
C VAL A 143 -2.89 -14.10 1.72
N ASP A 144 -2.82 -12.92 1.09
CA ASP A 144 -2.01 -12.70 -0.12
C ASP A 144 -0.51 -12.93 0.09
N LEU A 145 -0.04 -12.69 1.31
CA LEU A 145 1.34 -12.89 1.71
C LEU A 145 1.57 -14.32 2.24
N TYR A 146 0.67 -14.84 3.07
CA TYR A 146 0.93 -16.02 3.89
C TYR A 146 -0.02 -17.19 3.67
N ASN A 147 -1.04 -17.07 2.82
CA ASN A 147 -2.09 -18.07 2.62
C ASN A 147 -2.98 -18.30 3.85
N ASN A 148 -2.73 -19.35 4.64
CA ASN A 148 -3.58 -19.67 5.80
C ASN A 148 -3.18 -18.79 6.98
N VAL A 149 -4.16 -18.17 7.65
CA VAL A 149 -3.89 -17.24 8.75
C VAL A 149 -5.00 -17.36 9.81
N PRO A 150 -4.72 -17.03 11.08
CA PRO A 150 -5.77 -16.88 12.09
C PRO A 150 -6.78 -15.78 11.75
N PHE A 151 -8.07 -16.08 11.87
CA PHE A 151 -9.16 -15.12 11.71
C PHE A 151 -10.13 -15.14 12.90
N ASP A 152 -10.87 -16.23 13.13
CA ASP A 152 -11.89 -16.31 14.19
C ASP A 152 -11.27 -16.23 15.59
N ASP A 153 -10.17 -16.94 15.80
CA ASP A 153 -9.46 -16.98 17.09
C ASP A 153 -8.46 -15.81 17.23
N ALA A 154 -8.27 -15.00 16.18
CA ALA A 154 -7.33 -13.88 16.21
C ALA A 154 -7.82 -12.75 17.12
N LEU A 155 -6.88 -11.93 17.62
CA LEU A 155 -7.15 -10.69 18.36
C LEU A 155 -7.91 -10.87 19.70
N GLN A 156 -8.00 -12.09 20.23
CA GLN A 156 -8.69 -12.36 21.51
C GLN A 156 -7.76 -12.25 22.74
N GLY A 157 -6.53 -11.76 22.56
CA GLY A 157 -5.56 -11.53 23.62
C GLY A 157 -5.29 -12.81 24.42
N THR A 158 -5.43 -12.73 25.75
CA THR A 158 -5.14 -13.84 26.67
C THR A 158 -6.18 -14.96 26.64
N VAL A 159 -7.33 -14.78 25.97
CA VAL A 159 -8.35 -15.81 25.83
C VAL A 159 -7.91 -16.91 24.86
N ARG A 160 -7.18 -16.55 23.80
CA ARG A 160 -6.64 -17.47 22.79
C ARG A 160 -5.17 -17.17 22.54
N LEU A 161 -4.30 -17.85 23.28
CA LEU A 161 -2.85 -17.69 23.17
C LEU A 161 -2.25 -18.34 21.91
N THR A 162 -2.92 -19.36 21.38
CA THR A 162 -2.50 -20.11 20.19
C THR A 162 -3.65 -20.11 19.19
N PRO A 163 -3.89 -18.99 18.48
CA PRO A 163 -5.03 -18.86 17.61
C PRO A 163 -4.90 -19.81 16.41
N ARG A 164 -6.01 -20.47 16.06
CA ARG A 164 -6.02 -21.47 15.00
C ARG A 164 -5.86 -20.85 13.62
N TYR A 165 -5.12 -21.52 12.74
CA TYR A 165 -4.96 -21.11 11.35
C TYR A 165 -6.14 -21.60 10.53
N GLU A 166 -6.67 -20.72 9.69
CA GLU A 166 -7.79 -21.04 8.80
C GLU A 166 -7.36 -21.05 7.34
N PRO A 167 -7.96 -21.92 6.51
CA PRO A 167 -7.64 -21.95 5.08
C PRO A 167 -7.81 -20.58 4.44
N GLY A 168 -6.84 -20.16 3.63
CA GLY A 168 -6.82 -18.83 3.02
C GLY A 168 -8.09 -18.49 2.24
N GLN A 169 -8.71 -19.48 1.57
CA GLN A 169 -10.00 -19.30 0.90
C GLN A 169 -11.13 -18.92 1.88
N GLN A 170 -11.24 -19.62 3.01
CA GLN A 170 -12.26 -19.34 4.02
C GLN A 170 -12.04 -17.96 4.65
N VAL A 171 -10.78 -17.60 4.93
CA VAL A 171 -10.43 -16.27 5.44
C VAL A 171 -10.80 -15.18 4.42
N TYR A 172 -10.57 -15.41 3.13
CA TYR A 172 -11.00 -14.51 2.06
C TYR A 172 -12.52 -14.29 2.07
N GLU A 173 -13.30 -15.37 2.12
CA GLU A 173 -14.77 -15.30 2.16
C GLU A 173 -15.25 -14.54 3.40
N LYS A 174 -14.65 -14.81 4.56
CA LYS A 174 -14.96 -14.11 5.82
C LYS A 174 -14.56 -12.64 5.78
N ALA A 175 -13.42 -12.28 5.20
CA ALA A 175 -12.99 -10.89 5.05
C ALA A 175 -13.92 -10.11 4.12
N VAL A 176 -14.36 -10.71 3.01
CA VAL A 176 -15.35 -10.14 2.08
C VAL A 176 -16.71 -9.94 2.77
N ASN A 177 -17.12 -10.88 3.62
CA ASN A 177 -18.32 -10.75 4.44
C ASN A 177 -18.18 -9.64 5.49
N LEU A 178 -17.05 -9.56 6.19
CA LEU A 178 -16.77 -8.51 7.18
C LEU A 178 -16.82 -7.11 6.56
N ILE A 179 -16.29 -6.94 5.35
CA ILE A 179 -16.42 -5.68 4.59
C ILE A 179 -17.89 -5.37 4.29
N SER A 180 -18.68 -6.39 3.95
CA SER A 180 -20.12 -6.24 3.67
C SER A 180 -20.92 -5.85 4.92
N GLU A 181 -20.57 -6.41 6.07
CA GLU A 181 -21.12 -5.98 7.37
C GLU A 181 -20.75 -4.52 7.65
N GLY A 182 -19.53 -4.09 7.35
CA GLY A 182 -19.13 -2.69 7.51
C GLY A 182 -19.92 -1.73 6.62
N ILE A 183 -20.22 -2.13 5.37
CA ILE A 183 -21.13 -1.39 4.49
C ILE A 183 -22.54 -1.31 5.10
N ALA A 184 -23.04 -2.42 5.65
CA ALA A 184 -24.35 -2.47 6.28
C ALA A 184 -24.43 -1.53 7.50
N ASP A 185 -23.43 -1.53 8.37
CA ASP A 185 -23.36 -0.61 9.51
C ASP A 185 -23.46 0.85 9.05
N ILE A 186 -22.68 1.23 8.02
CA ILE A 186 -22.70 2.60 7.48
C ILE A 186 -24.08 2.95 6.90
N LYS A 187 -24.68 2.05 6.13
CA LYS A 187 -25.99 2.31 5.48
C LYS A 187 -27.15 2.33 6.47
N GLN A 188 -27.05 1.58 7.56
CA GLN A 188 -28.07 1.50 8.60
C GLN A 188 -27.87 2.56 9.70
N ALA A 189 -26.76 3.30 9.68
CA ALA A 189 -26.47 4.36 10.62
C ALA A 189 -27.60 5.41 10.64
N PRO A 190 -28.22 5.68 11.81
CA PRO A 190 -29.13 6.81 11.95
C PRO A 190 -28.44 8.13 11.56
N LEU A 191 -29.20 9.08 11.01
CA LEU A 191 -28.66 10.41 10.66
C LEU A 191 -28.05 11.15 11.87
N THR A 192 -28.48 10.80 13.08
CA THR A 192 -28.00 11.35 14.36
C THR A 192 -26.82 10.58 14.94
N ALA A 193 -26.43 9.45 14.36
CA ALA A 193 -25.33 8.66 14.86
C ALA A 193 -24.00 9.43 14.74
N PRO A 194 -23.07 9.26 15.70
CA PRO A 194 -21.72 9.78 15.56
C PRO A 194 -21.11 9.34 14.23
N LYS A 195 -20.44 10.29 13.57
CA LYS A 195 -19.74 10.05 12.30
C LYS A 195 -18.37 10.73 12.34
N PRO A 196 -17.37 10.15 11.67
CA PRO A 196 -16.09 10.81 11.50
C PRO A 196 -16.22 12.16 10.78
N GLY A 197 -15.27 13.04 11.05
CA GLY A 197 -15.02 14.29 10.37
C GLY A 197 -13.54 14.39 10.03
N ALA A 198 -12.82 15.32 10.67
CA ALA A 198 -11.39 15.55 10.41
C ALA A 198 -10.47 14.40 10.88
N ASP A 199 -10.95 13.58 11.82
CA ASP A 199 -10.31 12.35 12.29
C ASP A 199 -10.32 11.22 11.22
N ASP A 200 -11.21 11.29 10.24
CA ASP A 200 -11.10 10.49 9.02
C ASP A 200 -10.16 11.18 8.02
N VAL A 201 -8.89 10.81 8.10
CA VAL A 201 -7.81 11.30 7.23
C VAL A 201 -7.87 10.75 5.80
N VAL A 202 -8.89 9.95 5.44
CA VAL A 202 -9.09 9.43 4.07
C VAL A 202 -10.17 10.20 3.32
N PHE A 203 -11.38 10.24 3.89
CA PHE A 203 -12.57 10.79 3.21
C PHE A 203 -13.26 11.90 3.99
N GLN A 204 -12.68 12.36 5.11
CA GLN A 204 -13.21 13.45 5.94
C GLN A 204 -14.67 13.23 6.35
N GLY A 205 -15.05 11.98 6.65
CA GLY A 205 -16.42 11.62 7.02
C GLY A 205 -17.37 11.39 5.86
N ASN A 206 -16.87 11.34 4.61
CA ASN A 206 -17.70 11.00 3.46
C ASN A 206 -17.94 9.49 3.40
N MET A 207 -19.01 9.06 4.07
CA MET A 207 -19.36 7.65 4.22
C MET A 207 -19.74 6.97 2.89
N THR A 208 -20.24 7.71 1.90
CA THR A 208 -20.47 7.17 0.55
C THR A 208 -19.16 6.76 -0.12
N ARG A 209 -18.07 7.52 0.10
CA ARG A 209 -16.74 7.19 -0.42
C ARG A 209 -16.16 5.97 0.29
N TRP A 210 -16.45 5.79 1.58
CA TRP A 210 -16.13 4.57 2.33
C TRP A 210 -16.82 3.32 1.76
N ILE A 211 -18.13 3.41 1.46
CA ILE A 211 -18.85 2.29 0.82
C ILE A 211 -18.26 1.97 -0.56
N LYS A 212 -17.94 2.99 -1.36
CA LYS A 212 -17.27 2.80 -2.66
C LYS A 212 -15.90 2.15 -2.53
N LEU A 213 -15.10 2.57 -1.54
CA LEU A 213 -13.82 1.93 -1.23
C LEU A 213 -14.03 0.46 -0.85
N ALA A 214 -14.97 0.17 0.04
CA ALA A 214 -15.31 -1.18 0.47
C ALA A 214 -15.70 -2.09 -0.72
N ASN A 215 -16.60 -1.63 -1.59
CA ASN A 215 -16.96 -2.35 -2.82
C ASN A 215 -15.75 -2.55 -3.75
N THR A 216 -14.84 -1.58 -3.83
CA THR A 216 -13.62 -1.67 -4.66
C THR A 216 -12.63 -2.69 -4.10
N VAL A 217 -12.49 -2.76 -2.77
CA VAL A 217 -11.66 -3.77 -2.08
C VAL A 217 -12.25 -5.16 -2.25
N LYS A 218 -13.57 -5.32 -2.11
CA LYS A 218 -14.25 -6.57 -2.46
C LYS A 218 -13.99 -6.95 -3.92
N LEU A 219 -14.14 -6.02 -4.87
CA LEU A 219 -13.87 -6.29 -6.28
C LEU A 219 -12.43 -6.75 -6.54
N ARG A 220 -11.43 -6.11 -5.91
CA ARG A 220 -10.03 -6.55 -5.94
C ARG A 220 -9.90 -7.98 -5.45
N ALA A 221 -10.48 -8.31 -4.30
CA ALA A 221 -10.44 -9.65 -3.71
C ALA A 221 -11.14 -10.71 -4.57
N LEU A 222 -12.24 -10.37 -5.24
CA LEU A 222 -12.97 -11.30 -6.10
C LEU A 222 -12.21 -11.56 -7.41
N LEU A 223 -11.65 -10.52 -8.04
CA LEU A 223 -10.80 -10.67 -9.22
C LEU A 223 -9.51 -11.43 -8.92
N ARG A 224 -8.95 -11.28 -7.71
CA ARG A 224 -7.78 -12.04 -7.24
C ARG A 224 -7.99 -13.57 -7.34
N GLN A 225 -9.24 -14.03 -7.29
CA GLN A 225 -9.59 -15.45 -7.31
C GLN A 225 -10.03 -15.95 -8.70
N SER A 226 -9.90 -15.13 -9.75
CA SER A 226 -10.49 -15.42 -11.06
C SER A 226 -10.06 -16.75 -11.67
N GLU A 227 -8.82 -17.18 -11.38
CA GLU A 227 -8.24 -18.43 -11.90
C GLU A 227 -8.29 -19.56 -10.85
N ALA A 228 -8.87 -19.32 -9.68
CA ALA A 228 -8.88 -20.26 -8.54
C ALA A 228 -10.01 -21.31 -8.59
N GLY A 229 -10.86 -21.27 -9.62
CA GLY A 229 -12.04 -22.13 -9.73
C GLY A 229 -13.23 -21.70 -8.85
N THR A 230 -13.25 -20.46 -8.36
CA THR A 230 -14.31 -19.92 -7.48
C THR A 230 -15.37 -19.09 -8.23
N GLY A 231 -15.53 -19.30 -9.54
CA GLY A 231 -16.36 -18.46 -10.40
C GLY A 231 -17.80 -18.25 -9.93
N SER A 232 -18.46 -19.27 -9.36
CA SER A 232 -19.82 -19.17 -8.84
C SER A 232 -19.92 -18.25 -7.61
N TYR A 233 -18.98 -18.38 -6.67
CA TYR A 233 -18.86 -17.50 -5.52
C TYR A 233 -18.59 -16.05 -5.96
N VAL A 234 -17.64 -15.87 -6.89
CA VAL A 234 -17.30 -14.55 -7.44
C VAL A 234 -18.52 -13.85 -8.05
N GLN A 235 -19.28 -14.55 -8.89
CA GLN A 235 -20.49 -14.01 -9.50
C GLN A 235 -21.56 -13.67 -8.46
N ALA A 236 -21.76 -14.53 -7.45
CA ALA A 236 -22.72 -14.27 -6.39
C ALA A 236 -22.38 -13.02 -5.56
N GLU A 237 -21.10 -12.84 -5.21
CA GLU A 237 -20.66 -11.64 -4.47
C GLU A 237 -20.73 -10.36 -5.31
N LEU A 238 -20.42 -10.44 -6.61
CA LEU A 238 -20.56 -9.28 -7.51
C LEU A 238 -22.04 -8.88 -7.68
N ALA A 239 -22.96 -9.84 -7.76
CA ALA A 239 -24.39 -9.56 -7.80
C ALA A 239 -24.88 -8.88 -6.50
N LYS A 240 -24.31 -9.24 -5.33
CA LYS A 240 -24.58 -8.53 -4.07
C LYS A 240 -24.09 -7.09 -4.11
N ILE A 241 -22.90 -6.82 -4.66
CA ILE A 241 -22.38 -5.45 -4.83
C ILE A 241 -23.26 -4.63 -5.78
N GLN A 242 -23.70 -5.22 -6.89
CA GLN A 242 -24.61 -4.56 -7.83
C GLN A 242 -25.97 -4.24 -7.19
N THR A 243 -26.51 -5.17 -6.40
CA THR A 243 -27.77 -4.97 -5.66
C THR A 243 -27.64 -3.90 -4.57
N GLU A 244 -26.47 -3.83 -3.91
CA GLU A 244 -26.14 -2.81 -2.92
C GLU A 244 -26.16 -1.40 -3.54
N GLY A 245 -25.64 -1.25 -4.76
CA GLY A 245 -25.92 -0.12 -5.65
C GLY A 245 -25.15 1.17 -5.40
N SER A 246 -24.23 1.23 -4.42
CA SER A 246 -23.39 2.42 -4.20
C SER A 246 -22.18 2.50 -5.14
N GLY A 247 -21.90 1.43 -5.87
CA GLY A 247 -20.87 1.37 -6.90
C GLY A 247 -19.45 1.34 -6.33
N PHE A 248 -18.48 1.71 -7.18
CA PHE A 248 -17.05 1.66 -6.89
C PHE A 248 -16.43 3.06 -6.88
N LEU A 249 -15.16 3.16 -6.52
CA LEU A 249 -14.39 4.40 -6.72
C LEU A 249 -14.27 4.67 -8.23
N GLY A 250 -14.76 5.81 -8.69
CA GLY A 250 -14.76 6.21 -10.11
C GLY A 250 -13.59 7.13 -10.50
N VAL A 251 -13.80 7.90 -11.57
CA VAL A 251 -12.85 8.93 -12.04
C VAL A 251 -12.69 10.03 -10.98
N GLY A 252 -11.45 10.41 -10.67
CA GLY A 252 -11.09 11.42 -9.66
C GLY A 252 -11.21 10.92 -8.23
N GLU A 253 -11.72 9.70 -8.03
CA GLU A 253 -12.19 9.20 -6.74
C GLU A 253 -11.13 8.37 -5.99
N ASN A 254 -9.89 8.87 -5.89
CA ASN A 254 -8.81 8.23 -5.12
C ASN A 254 -9.10 8.12 -3.62
N ALA A 255 -8.61 7.08 -2.96
CA ALA A 255 -8.52 6.96 -1.51
C ALA A 255 -7.12 7.41 -1.07
N TYR A 256 -7.03 8.66 -0.63
CA TYR A 256 -5.78 9.29 -0.19
C TYR A 256 -5.76 9.42 1.32
N VAL A 257 -4.65 9.08 1.96
CA VAL A 257 -4.43 9.37 3.39
C VAL A 257 -3.67 10.69 3.52
N GLN A 258 -4.25 11.64 4.25
CA GLN A 258 -3.66 12.95 4.51
C GLN A 258 -3.88 13.34 5.99
N PRO A 259 -2.95 12.97 6.89
CA PRO A 259 -3.02 13.36 8.31
C PRO A 259 -2.50 14.78 8.55
N GLY A 260 -2.12 15.53 7.50
CA GLY A 260 -1.44 16.81 7.59
C GLY A 260 0.07 16.65 7.63
N TYR A 261 0.65 15.91 6.66
CA TYR A 261 2.10 15.74 6.53
C TYR A 261 2.84 17.09 6.54
N LEU A 262 4.08 17.12 7.06
CA LEU A 262 4.92 18.31 7.27
C LEU A 262 6.36 18.08 6.80
N VAL A 263 7.14 19.16 6.58
CA VAL A 263 8.61 19.05 6.36
C VAL A 263 9.32 18.89 7.71
N THR A 264 9.00 17.83 8.44
CA THR A 264 9.60 17.49 9.74
C THR A 264 9.92 16.00 9.74
N ALA A 265 11.08 15.63 10.29
CA ALA A 265 11.50 14.22 10.34
C ALA A 265 10.42 13.34 10.97
N GLY A 266 10.09 12.22 10.33
CA GLY A 266 9.03 11.30 10.75
C GLY A 266 7.60 11.82 10.57
N LYS A 267 7.41 12.99 9.96
CA LYS A 267 6.09 13.58 9.67
C LYS A 267 5.89 13.92 8.19
N GLN A 268 6.83 13.55 7.32
CA GLN A 268 6.68 13.70 5.88
C GLN A 268 5.78 12.60 5.32
N ASN A 269 5.36 12.77 4.07
CA ASN A 269 4.82 11.67 3.28
C ASN A 269 5.81 10.48 3.32
N PRO A 270 5.37 9.26 3.68
CA PRO A 270 6.24 8.12 3.93
C PRO A 270 7.02 7.69 2.69
N PHE A 271 6.40 7.71 1.50
CA PHE A 271 7.08 7.38 0.25
C PHE A 271 8.16 8.42 -0.09
N TRP A 272 7.87 9.71 0.10
CA TRP A 272 8.86 10.77 -0.08
C TRP A 272 10.06 10.61 0.85
N GLU A 273 9.80 10.39 2.15
CA GLU A 273 10.85 10.28 3.16
C GLU A 273 11.71 9.03 2.97
N ALA A 274 11.10 7.92 2.53
CA ALA A 274 11.82 6.68 2.27
C ALA A 274 12.62 6.73 0.94
N TYR A 275 12.04 7.27 -0.13
CA TYR A 275 12.55 7.07 -1.50
C TYR A 275 13.06 8.33 -2.19
N TYR A 276 13.07 9.50 -1.53
CA TYR A 276 13.60 10.72 -2.13
C TYR A 276 14.50 11.52 -1.19
N ARG A 277 13.94 12.26 -0.24
CA ARG A 277 14.69 13.20 0.61
C ARG A 277 14.13 13.33 2.03
N THR A 278 15.05 13.40 2.98
CA THR A 278 14.73 13.68 4.39
C THR A 278 14.27 15.13 4.60
N ALA A 279 13.79 15.46 5.80
CA ALA A 279 13.32 16.81 6.15
C ALA A 279 14.45 17.85 6.06
N ALA A 280 15.71 17.44 6.25
CA ALA A 280 16.89 18.27 6.06
C ALA A 280 17.28 18.46 4.58
N GLY A 281 16.53 17.87 3.64
CA GLY A 281 16.79 17.93 2.20
C GLY A 281 17.88 16.99 1.70
N VAL A 282 18.37 16.09 2.55
CA VAL A 282 19.41 15.09 2.23
C VAL A 282 18.79 13.98 1.39
N VAL A 283 19.50 13.55 0.33
CA VAL A 283 19.09 12.44 -0.52
C VAL A 283 19.13 11.13 0.28
N THR A 284 18.10 10.29 0.13
CA THR A 284 18.11 8.96 0.77
C THR A 284 18.99 7.97 0.02
N ALA A 285 19.49 6.94 0.71
CA ALA A 285 20.21 5.84 0.05
C ALA A 285 19.33 5.19 -1.05
N ASN A 286 18.04 5.01 -0.76
CA ASN A 286 17.06 4.49 -1.70
C ASN A 286 16.99 5.33 -2.98
N PHE A 287 16.85 6.66 -2.91
CA PHE A 287 16.87 7.49 -4.12
C PHE A 287 18.21 7.39 -4.86
N THR A 288 19.30 7.34 -4.09
CA THR A 288 20.65 7.31 -4.63
C THR A 288 20.93 6.05 -5.43
N ASP A 289 20.34 4.90 -5.04
CA ASP A 289 20.73 3.59 -5.56
C ASP A 289 19.61 2.76 -6.20
N LEU A 290 18.33 3.03 -5.93
CA LEU A 290 17.23 2.40 -6.65
C LEU A 290 17.16 2.93 -8.08
N ARG A 291 17.00 2.02 -9.03
CA ARG A 291 16.97 2.32 -10.46
C ARG A 291 15.81 1.59 -11.12
N PRO A 292 15.21 2.15 -12.19
CA PRO A 292 14.31 1.39 -13.03
C PRO A 292 15.06 0.20 -13.64
N THR A 293 14.36 -0.91 -13.80
CA THR A 293 14.92 -2.02 -14.58
C THR A 293 14.98 -1.67 -16.06
N GLU A 294 15.86 -2.33 -16.81
CA GLU A 294 15.84 -2.28 -18.27
C GLU A 294 14.48 -2.71 -18.84
N PHE A 295 13.81 -3.67 -18.19
CA PHE A 295 12.49 -4.16 -18.58
C PHE A 295 11.42 -3.08 -18.53
N VAL A 296 11.25 -2.39 -17.40
CA VAL A 296 10.22 -1.35 -17.28
C VAL A 296 10.47 -0.16 -18.21
N LEU A 297 11.73 0.23 -18.40
CA LEU A 297 12.08 1.26 -19.38
C LEU A 297 11.77 0.80 -20.80
N GLY A 298 12.11 -0.45 -21.12
CA GLY A 298 11.82 -1.05 -22.42
C GLY A 298 10.33 -1.06 -22.73
N GLU A 299 9.48 -1.43 -21.78
CA GLU A 299 8.03 -1.39 -21.97
C GLU A 299 7.49 0.02 -22.20
N TYR A 300 7.92 0.99 -21.40
CA TYR A 300 7.51 2.38 -21.64
C TYR A 300 8.00 2.91 -23.00
N GLN A 301 9.24 2.60 -23.40
CA GLN A 301 9.81 3.01 -24.69
C GLN A 301 9.07 2.35 -25.87
N ARG A 302 8.81 1.04 -25.79
CA ARG A 302 8.09 0.27 -26.80
C ARG A 302 6.69 0.82 -27.05
N LEU A 303 6.05 1.35 -26.00
CA LEU A 303 4.71 1.93 -26.03
C LEU A 303 4.70 3.45 -26.26
N ASN A 304 5.86 4.10 -26.45
CA ASN A 304 5.98 5.56 -26.47
C ASN A 304 5.20 6.21 -25.31
N ASP A 305 5.29 5.61 -24.12
CA ASP A 305 4.47 5.97 -22.99
C ASP A 305 4.99 7.26 -22.32
N PRO A 306 4.16 8.31 -22.23
CA PRO A 306 4.58 9.59 -21.65
C PRO A 306 4.86 9.52 -20.14
N ARG A 307 4.42 8.47 -19.44
CA ARG A 307 4.74 8.25 -18.01
C ARG A 307 6.23 8.10 -17.78
N LEU A 308 7.00 7.59 -18.75
CA LEU A 308 8.46 7.45 -18.66
C LEU A 308 9.14 8.76 -18.23
N ALA A 309 8.78 9.86 -18.90
CA ALA A 309 9.37 11.18 -18.65
C ALA A 309 8.81 11.87 -17.38
N ARG A 310 7.86 11.24 -16.68
CA ARG A 310 7.32 11.71 -15.41
C ARG A 310 7.82 10.88 -14.23
N LEU A 311 8.26 9.65 -14.49
CA LEU A 311 8.76 8.70 -13.49
C LEU A 311 10.27 8.75 -13.33
N TYR A 312 11.02 8.90 -14.43
CA TYR A 312 12.46 8.75 -14.43
C TYR A 312 13.18 9.94 -15.08
N ALA A 313 14.32 10.29 -14.50
CA ALA A 313 15.27 11.22 -15.10
C ALA A 313 16.21 10.46 -16.06
N ARG A 314 16.68 11.16 -17.10
CA ARG A 314 17.76 10.66 -17.95
C ARG A 314 19.07 10.65 -17.17
N ASN A 315 19.98 9.75 -17.54
CA ASN A 315 21.35 9.74 -17.01
C ASN A 315 22.15 10.96 -17.51
N SER A 316 23.43 11.08 -17.12
CA SER A 316 24.30 12.20 -17.50
C SER A 316 24.56 12.31 -19.01
N ALA A 317 24.41 11.22 -19.76
CA ALA A 317 24.49 11.20 -21.22
C ALA A 317 23.16 11.53 -21.92
N GLY A 318 22.14 11.94 -21.16
CA GLY A 318 20.82 12.26 -21.71
C GLY A 318 20.03 11.04 -22.19
N GLN A 319 20.32 9.85 -21.67
CA GLN A 319 19.68 8.60 -22.07
C GLN A 319 18.85 8.01 -20.93
N TYR A 320 17.75 7.32 -21.27
CA TYR A 320 17.10 6.42 -20.33
C TYR A 320 17.86 5.11 -20.29
N ARG A 321 18.43 4.77 -19.12
CA ARG A 321 19.20 3.53 -18.93
C ARG A 321 18.83 2.86 -17.62
N GLY A 322 18.37 1.63 -17.70
CA GLY A 322 17.96 0.85 -16.54
C GLY A 322 19.09 -0.02 -16.02
N VAL A 323 18.74 -0.86 -15.06
CA VAL A 323 19.60 -1.93 -14.54
C VAL A 323 18.93 -3.29 -14.71
N VAL A 324 19.69 -4.38 -14.64
CA VAL A 324 19.09 -5.71 -14.51
C VAL A 324 18.63 -5.91 -13.07
N PHE A 325 17.41 -6.42 -12.89
CA PHE A 325 16.93 -6.80 -11.56
C PHE A 325 17.84 -7.90 -10.97
N GLY A 326 18.34 -7.70 -9.76
CA GLY A 326 19.25 -8.65 -9.11
C GLY A 326 20.65 -8.73 -9.73
N ALA A 327 21.09 -7.74 -10.52
CA ALA A 327 22.39 -7.75 -11.20
C ALA A 327 23.56 -8.16 -10.27
N PRO A 328 24.54 -8.94 -10.78
CA PRO A 328 25.71 -9.35 -9.99
C PRO A 328 26.65 -8.15 -9.74
N ALA A 329 27.37 -8.18 -8.62
CA ALA A 329 28.25 -7.08 -8.17
C ALA A 329 29.42 -6.73 -9.14
N ASN A 330 29.57 -7.43 -10.26
CA ASN A 330 30.70 -7.32 -11.21
C ASN A 330 30.30 -6.83 -12.61
N SER A 331 29.22 -6.05 -12.74
CA SER A 331 28.77 -5.48 -14.03
C SER A 331 29.64 -4.32 -14.56
N GLY A 332 30.92 -4.24 -14.16
CA GLY A 332 31.84 -3.16 -14.52
C GLY A 332 31.27 -1.78 -14.15
N THR A 333 31.29 -0.83 -15.08
CA THR A 333 30.71 0.50 -14.87
C THR A 333 29.28 0.62 -15.41
N THR A 334 28.73 -0.42 -16.04
CA THR A 334 27.47 -0.35 -16.80
C THR A 334 26.29 0.12 -15.94
N TYR A 335 26.19 -0.38 -14.71
CA TYR A 335 25.11 -0.07 -13.77
C TYR A 335 25.52 0.92 -12.68
N ASN A 336 26.59 1.69 -12.89
CA ASN A 336 26.97 2.75 -11.96
C ASN A 336 25.90 3.85 -11.90
N ARG A 337 25.81 4.55 -10.77
CA ARG A 337 24.88 5.68 -10.57
C ARG A 337 24.92 6.70 -11.72
N ALA A 338 26.12 7.04 -12.18
CA ALA A 338 26.33 8.04 -13.24
C ALA A 338 25.81 7.60 -14.62
N ASN A 339 25.72 6.29 -14.86
CA ASN A 339 25.37 5.71 -16.16
C ASN A 339 23.90 5.28 -16.26
N THR A 340 23.14 5.38 -15.16
CA THR A 340 21.78 4.86 -15.03
C THR A 340 20.78 5.98 -14.74
N SER A 341 19.53 5.78 -15.13
CA SER A 341 18.41 6.67 -14.87
C SER A 341 17.97 6.58 -13.42
N THR A 342 17.73 7.70 -12.75
CA THR A 342 17.13 7.73 -11.41
C THR A 342 15.65 8.11 -11.48
N PHE A 343 14.94 8.04 -10.36
CA PHE A 343 13.60 8.63 -10.26
C PHE A 343 13.61 10.13 -10.56
N LEU A 344 12.51 10.62 -11.12
CA LEU A 344 12.29 12.04 -11.35
C LEU A 344 11.71 12.69 -10.08
N GLY A 345 12.56 13.31 -9.27
CA GLY A 345 12.17 14.19 -8.18
C GLY A 345 12.19 15.67 -8.59
N PRO A 346 11.73 16.59 -7.72
CA PRO A 346 11.74 18.01 -8.04
C PRO A 346 13.11 18.58 -8.40
N ARG A 347 14.20 18.14 -7.76
CA ARG A 347 15.54 18.63 -8.08
C ARG A 347 16.02 18.12 -9.44
N GLU A 348 15.56 16.96 -9.84
CA GLU A 348 15.84 16.32 -11.12
C GLU A 348 14.91 16.83 -12.23
N ASN A 349 13.91 17.65 -11.87
CA ASN A 349 12.91 18.23 -12.77
C ASN A 349 12.85 19.76 -12.66
N ASN A 350 14.00 20.44 -12.61
CA ASN A 350 14.09 21.91 -12.60
C ASN A 350 13.24 22.59 -11.50
N ASN A 351 13.23 22.00 -10.30
CA ASN A 351 12.43 22.41 -9.14
C ASN A 351 10.89 22.35 -9.36
N GLN A 352 10.42 21.59 -10.35
CA GLN A 352 9.00 21.31 -10.58
C GLN A 352 8.62 19.92 -10.06
N PRO A 353 7.38 19.69 -9.59
CA PRO A 353 6.89 18.36 -9.20
C PRO A 353 7.26 17.25 -10.19
N GLY A 354 7.84 16.17 -9.67
CA GLY A 354 7.97 14.90 -10.38
C GLY A 354 6.67 14.10 -10.24
N GLY A 355 6.42 13.13 -11.12
CA GLY A 355 5.15 12.40 -11.14
C GLY A 355 4.83 11.72 -9.81
N LEU A 356 5.79 10.98 -9.24
CA LEU A 356 5.66 10.33 -7.92
C LEU A 356 6.01 11.27 -6.75
N PHE A 357 6.89 12.25 -7.00
CA PHE A 357 7.45 13.13 -5.97
C PHE A 357 7.00 14.57 -6.23
N LYS A 358 5.82 14.92 -5.72
CA LYS A 358 5.23 16.26 -5.90
C LYS A 358 5.58 17.21 -4.76
N SER A 359 5.48 16.71 -3.52
CA SER A 359 5.82 17.44 -2.30
C SER A 359 6.05 16.47 -1.15
N ALA A 360 6.85 16.86 -0.16
CA ALA A 360 6.97 16.15 1.11
C ALA A 360 5.65 16.12 1.91
N GLN A 361 4.67 16.97 1.57
CA GLN A 361 3.34 17.03 2.21
C GLN A 361 2.25 16.35 1.37
N GLN A 362 2.60 15.72 0.24
CA GLN A 362 1.62 15.11 -0.64
C GLN A 362 0.82 14.01 0.09
N PRO A 363 -0.47 13.82 -0.25
CA PRO A 363 -1.23 12.70 0.28
C PRO A 363 -0.60 11.36 -0.14
N SER A 364 -0.74 10.35 0.72
CA SER A 364 -0.35 8.97 0.42
C SER A 364 -1.48 8.25 -0.29
N VAL A 365 -1.17 7.39 -1.26
CA VAL A 365 -2.17 6.63 -2.02
C VAL A 365 -2.43 5.31 -1.33
N LEU A 366 -3.64 5.13 -0.78
CA LEU A 366 -4.07 3.83 -0.26
C LEU A 366 -4.67 2.96 -1.38
N LEU A 367 -5.57 3.54 -2.17
CA LEU A 367 -6.14 2.91 -3.37
C LEU A 367 -6.44 3.99 -4.41
N SER A 368 -5.93 3.84 -5.63
CA SER A 368 -6.10 4.85 -6.67
C SER A 368 -7.37 4.68 -7.51
N SER A 369 -7.89 5.77 -8.06
CA SER A 369 -9.02 5.73 -9.01
C SER A 369 -8.68 4.87 -10.24
N PHE A 370 -7.46 4.95 -10.75
CA PHE A 370 -7.04 4.16 -11.91
C PHE A 370 -6.95 2.67 -11.59
N GLU A 371 -6.50 2.25 -10.40
CA GLU A 371 -6.58 0.84 -10.00
C GLU A 371 -8.03 0.36 -9.96
N SER A 372 -8.93 1.13 -9.34
CA SER A 372 -10.36 0.83 -9.28
C SER A 372 -10.97 0.68 -10.68
N LEU A 373 -10.64 1.59 -11.59
CA LEU A 373 -11.16 1.57 -12.97
C LEU A 373 -10.61 0.38 -13.77
N PHE A 374 -9.35 -0.01 -13.56
CA PHE A 374 -8.81 -1.24 -14.16
C PHE A 374 -9.51 -2.49 -13.61
N LEU A 375 -9.79 -2.55 -12.31
CA LEU A 375 -10.53 -3.66 -11.71
C LEU A 375 -11.95 -3.74 -12.32
N GLN A 376 -12.64 -2.61 -12.42
CA GLN A 376 -13.96 -2.55 -13.05
C GLN A 376 -13.90 -2.98 -14.53
N ALA A 377 -12.90 -2.50 -15.28
CA ALA A 377 -12.71 -2.88 -16.67
C ALA A 377 -12.51 -4.39 -16.83
N GLU A 378 -11.71 -5.02 -15.96
CA GLU A 378 -11.47 -6.47 -16.01
C GLU A 378 -12.75 -7.24 -15.72
N ALA A 379 -13.49 -6.86 -14.68
CA ALA A 379 -14.74 -7.52 -14.35
C ALA A 379 -15.82 -7.32 -15.42
N THR A 380 -15.88 -6.16 -16.09
CA THR A 380 -16.77 -5.97 -17.24
C THR A 380 -16.35 -6.82 -18.43
N GLU A 381 -15.04 -6.92 -18.74
CA GLU A 381 -14.55 -7.77 -19.84
C GLU A 381 -14.84 -9.25 -19.60
N ARG A 382 -14.80 -9.69 -18.34
CA ARG A 382 -15.20 -11.05 -17.94
C ARG A 382 -16.72 -11.27 -17.96
N GLY A 383 -17.51 -10.22 -18.25
CA GLY A 383 -18.97 -10.25 -18.24
C GLY A 383 -19.59 -10.26 -16.84
N TRP A 384 -18.81 -9.93 -15.80
CA TRP A 384 -19.26 -9.98 -14.41
C TRP A 384 -19.86 -8.66 -13.92
N LEU A 385 -19.50 -7.54 -14.56
CA LEU A 385 -20.13 -6.24 -14.36
C LEU A 385 -20.84 -5.78 -15.64
N THR A 386 -21.92 -5.02 -15.47
CA THR A 386 -22.72 -4.43 -16.56
C THR A 386 -22.82 -2.91 -16.38
N GLY A 387 -23.29 -2.19 -17.41
CA GLY A 387 -23.46 -0.73 -17.37
C GLY A 387 -22.41 0.01 -18.21
N THR A 388 -21.22 0.26 -17.66
CA THR A 388 -20.12 0.92 -18.39
C THR A 388 -19.28 -0.12 -19.14
N THR A 389 -18.91 0.17 -20.40
CA THR A 389 -18.11 -0.75 -21.22
C THR A 389 -16.67 -0.88 -20.71
N ALA A 390 -16.08 -2.08 -20.87
CA ALA A 390 -14.71 -2.35 -20.45
C ALA A 390 -13.69 -1.40 -21.11
N LYS A 391 -13.89 -1.09 -22.41
CA LYS A 391 -13.09 -0.08 -23.13
C LYS A 391 -13.11 1.29 -22.44
N SER A 392 -14.30 1.79 -22.08
CA SER A 392 -14.43 3.11 -21.46
C SER A 392 -13.74 3.17 -20.10
N LEU A 393 -13.88 2.13 -19.29
CA LEU A 393 -13.21 1.99 -18.00
C LEU A 393 -11.69 1.90 -18.16
N TYR A 394 -11.21 1.13 -19.14
CA TYR A 394 -9.79 1.00 -19.47
C TYR A 394 -9.17 2.34 -19.90
N ASP A 395 -9.81 3.06 -20.82
CA ASP A 395 -9.33 4.37 -21.28
C ASP A 395 -9.33 5.41 -20.14
N ALA A 396 -10.36 5.37 -19.28
CA ALA A 396 -10.44 6.22 -18.09
C ALA A 396 -9.34 5.88 -17.07
N ALA A 397 -9.03 4.61 -16.87
CA ALA A 397 -7.96 4.17 -15.96
C ALA A 397 -6.59 4.68 -16.42
N ILE A 398 -6.28 4.57 -17.71
CA ILE A 398 -5.03 5.12 -18.27
C ILE A 398 -5.00 6.64 -18.07
N SER A 399 -6.10 7.33 -18.39
CA SER A 399 -6.22 8.78 -18.27
C SER A 399 -6.02 9.26 -16.82
N GLU A 400 -6.60 8.57 -15.84
CA GLU A 400 -6.42 8.87 -14.42
C GLU A 400 -4.99 8.60 -13.94
N SER A 401 -4.33 7.55 -14.44
CA SER A 401 -2.91 7.31 -14.14
C SER A 401 -2.00 8.39 -14.73
N PHE A 402 -2.34 8.90 -15.93
CA PHE A 402 -1.62 9.99 -16.58
C PHE A 402 -1.79 11.29 -15.81
N LYS A 403 -3.02 11.60 -15.40
CA LYS A 403 -3.33 12.74 -14.54
C LYS A 403 -2.60 12.65 -13.20
N TYR A 404 -2.55 11.46 -12.59
CA TYR A 404 -1.80 11.26 -11.34
C TYR A 404 -0.31 11.57 -11.51
N LEU A 405 0.30 11.23 -12.65
CA LEU A 405 1.72 11.50 -12.93
C LEU A 405 1.98 12.86 -13.60
N ASP A 406 0.97 13.73 -13.65
CA ASP A 406 1.03 15.04 -14.30
C ASP A 406 1.49 14.96 -15.78
N VAL A 407 1.06 13.91 -16.49
CA VAL A 407 1.22 13.80 -17.95
C VAL A 407 0.30 14.81 -18.63
N PRO A 408 0.78 15.58 -19.62
CA PRO A 408 -0.08 16.53 -20.35
C PRO A 408 -1.26 15.83 -21.03
N THR A 409 -2.48 16.37 -20.85
CA THR A 409 -3.73 15.79 -21.38
C THR A 409 -3.68 15.51 -22.87
N ALA A 410 -3.00 16.34 -23.66
CA ALA A 410 -2.85 16.14 -25.10
C ALA A 410 -2.12 14.83 -25.47
N ALA A 411 -1.22 14.35 -24.62
CA ALA A 411 -0.49 13.10 -24.84
C ALA A 411 -1.38 11.86 -24.64
N THR A 412 -2.43 11.96 -23.81
CA THR A 412 -3.34 10.85 -23.52
C THR A 412 -4.06 10.35 -24.78
N THR A 413 -4.63 11.26 -25.56
CA THR A 413 -5.36 10.91 -26.80
C THR A 413 -4.46 10.20 -27.80
N THR A 414 -3.25 10.73 -28.02
CA THR A 414 -2.26 10.10 -28.91
C THR A 414 -1.86 8.73 -28.40
N TYR A 415 -1.65 8.58 -27.09
CA TYR A 415 -1.24 7.31 -26.48
C TYR A 415 -2.31 6.22 -26.64
N LEU A 416 -3.58 6.53 -26.35
CA LEU A 416 -4.71 5.59 -26.45
C LEU A 416 -4.99 5.15 -27.90
N ALA A 417 -4.64 5.98 -28.89
CA ALA A 417 -4.82 5.67 -30.30
C ALA A 417 -3.78 4.67 -30.86
N GLN A 418 -2.69 4.40 -30.15
CA GLN A 418 -1.66 3.47 -30.61
C GLN A 418 -2.22 2.03 -30.72
N PRO A 419 -1.97 1.27 -31.79
CA PRO A 419 -2.42 -0.12 -31.92
C PRO A 419 -1.99 -1.03 -30.75
N THR A 420 -0.78 -0.81 -30.24
CA THR A 420 -0.18 -1.52 -29.10
C THR A 420 -0.75 -1.12 -27.74
N VAL A 421 -1.58 -0.07 -27.68
CA VAL A 421 -2.32 0.38 -26.49
C VAL A 421 -3.83 0.21 -26.65
N SER A 422 -4.38 0.35 -27.84
CA SER A 422 -5.83 0.28 -28.11
C SER A 422 -6.46 -0.98 -27.53
N TYR A 423 -7.49 -0.80 -26.69
CA TYR A 423 -8.28 -1.89 -26.14
C TYR A 423 -8.87 -2.75 -27.26
N GLU A 424 -9.55 -2.10 -28.22
CA GLU A 424 -10.30 -2.77 -29.29
C GLU A 424 -9.41 -3.58 -30.23
N GLN A 425 -8.14 -3.18 -30.41
CA GLN A 425 -7.21 -3.89 -31.29
C GLN A 425 -6.45 -5.03 -30.58
N ALA A 426 -6.58 -5.17 -29.26
CA ALA A 426 -5.91 -6.25 -28.55
C ALA A 426 -6.54 -7.62 -28.87
N ALA A 427 -5.70 -8.62 -29.19
CA ALA A 427 -6.12 -9.99 -29.37
C ALA A 427 -6.59 -10.63 -28.05
N ASN A 428 -5.86 -10.36 -26.96
CA ASN A 428 -6.24 -10.70 -25.60
C ASN A 428 -6.49 -9.40 -24.81
N LYS A 429 -7.76 -9.12 -24.48
CA LYS A 429 -8.15 -7.89 -23.76
C LYS A 429 -7.66 -7.88 -22.33
N ILE A 430 -7.68 -9.02 -21.65
CA ILE A 430 -7.21 -9.15 -20.25
C ILE A 430 -5.71 -8.91 -20.18
N GLU A 431 -4.93 -9.51 -21.09
CA GLU A 431 -3.49 -9.22 -21.17
C GLU A 431 -3.21 -7.73 -21.42
N ARG A 432 -3.92 -7.11 -22.36
CA ARG A 432 -3.78 -5.68 -22.65
C ARG A 432 -4.08 -4.81 -21.44
N LEU A 433 -5.17 -5.12 -20.75
CA LEU A 433 -5.61 -4.42 -19.54
C LEU A 433 -4.56 -4.53 -18.44
N ILE A 434 -4.12 -5.75 -18.13
CA ILE A 434 -3.18 -6.00 -17.04
C ILE A 434 -1.80 -5.41 -17.34
N ALA A 435 -1.35 -5.43 -18.59
CA ALA A 435 -0.11 -4.76 -18.98
C ALA A 435 -0.18 -3.23 -18.71
N GLN A 436 -1.29 -2.58 -19.03
CA GLN A 436 -1.45 -1.14 -18.73
C GLN A 436 -1.64 -0.86 -17.24
N LYS A 437 -2.33 -1.75 -16.51
CA LYS A 437 -2.43 -1.68 -15.05
C LYS A 437 -1.06 -1.80 -14.40
N TRP A 438 -0.23 -2.75 -14.84
CA TRP A 438 1.16 -2.91 -14.38
C TRP A 438 1.96 -1.61 -14.59
N LEU A 439 1.88 -0.98 -15.77
CA LEU A 439 2.55 0.31 -16.01
C LEU A 439 2.01 1.45 -15.14
N ALA A 440 0.71 1.45 -14.83
CA ALA A 440 0.05 2.46 -14.01
C ALA A 440 0.37 2.32 -12.52
N LEU A 441 0.60 1.10 -12.03
CA LEU A 441 0.86 0.82 -10.61
C LEU A 441 2.33 0.95 -10.21
N ASN A 442 3.23 1.23 -11.16
CA ASN A 442 4.67 1.35 -10.93
C ASN A 442 5.00 2.31 -9.77
N SER A 443 5.56 1.77 -8.69
CA SER A 443 5.95 2.49 -7.48
C SER A 443 4.79 3.14 -6.71
N ILE A 444 3.55 2.80 -7.02
CA ILE A 444 2.34 3.32 -6.35
C ILE A 444 1.66 2.21 -5.55
N SER A 445 1.32 1.09 -6.22
CA SER A 445 0.74 -0.11 -5.59
C SER A 445 1.39 -1.35 -6.19
N SER A 446 2.72 -1.40 -6.21
CA SER A 446 3.44 -2.46 -6.94
C SER A 446 3.19 -3.87 -6.41
N ILE A 447 2.76 -4.03 -5.15
CA ILE A 447 2.34 -5.33 -4.61
C ILE A 447 1.10 -5.88 -5.32
N GLU A 448 0.15 -5.02 -5.70
CA GLU A 448 -1.05 -5.44 -6.44
C GLU A 448 -0.70 -5.87 -7.85
N ALA A 449 0.26 -5.19 -8.49
CA ALA A 449 0.78 -5.58 -9.79
C ALA A 449 1.51 -6.94 -9.73
N TRP A 450 2.28 -7.19 -8.66
CA TRP A 450 2.89 -8.49 -8.42
C TRP A 450 1.83 -9.59 -8.21
N ASN A 451 0.76 -9.29 -7.48
CA ASN A 451 -0.33 -10.25 -7.28
C ASN A 451 -1.09 -10.53 -8.59
N ASP A 452 -1.25 -9.54 -9.48
CA ASP A 452 -1.82 -9.76 -10.81
C ASP A 452 -0.90 -10.60 -11.70
N TYR A 453 0.41 -10.41 -11.61
CA TYR A 453 1.37 -11.28 -12.29
C TYR A 453 1.30 -12.72 -11.78
N ARG A 454 1.25 -12.95 -10.46
CA ARG A 454 1.10 -14.29 -9.89
C ARG A 454 -0.19 -14.97 -10.38
N ARG A 455 -1.30 -14.22 -10.42
CA ARG A 455 -2.61 -14.73 -10.85
C ARG A 455 -2.71 -15.02 -12.35
N LEU A 456 -2.13 -14.17 -13.20
CA LEU A 456 -2.40 -14.18 -14.65
C LEU A 456 -1.16 -14.41 -15.52
N GLY A 457 0.05 -14.33 -14.96
CA GLY A 457 1.31 -14.45 -15.69
C GLY A 457 1.68 -13.22 -16.52
N TYR A 458 0.97 -12.09 -16.39
CA TYR A 458 1.22 -10.88 -17.18
C TYR A 458 1.85 -9.75 -16.35
N PRO A 459 2.84 -9.00 -16.90
CA PRO A 459 3.40 -9.15 -18.25
C PRO A 459 4.27 -10.42 -18.39
N ALA A 460 4.17 -11.10 -19.55
CA ALA A 460 4.74 -12.44 -19.74
C ALA A 460 6.29 -12.50 -19.61
N ALA A 461 6.98 -11.42 -19.99
CA ALA A 461 8.44 -11.35 -19.99
C ALA A 461 9.01 -10.68 -18.73
N LEU A 462 8.28 -10.71 -17.61
CA LEU A 462 8.74 -10.13 -16.36
C LEU A 462 10.13 -10.70 -15.99
N PRO A 463 11.15 -9.86 -15.70
CA PRO A 463 12.50 -10.35 -15.45
C PRO A 463 12.54 -11.23 -14.20
N ASN A 464 13.47 -12.18 -14.18
CA ASN A 464 13.81 -12.92 -12.96
C ASN A 464 15.20 -12.51 -12.47
N SER A 465 15.43 -12.61 -11.17
CA SER A 465 16.73 -12.29 -10.59
C SER A 465 17.77 -13.36 -10.93
N PRO A 466 18.97 -12.99 -11.39
CA PRO A 466 20.11 -13.90 -11.48
C PRO A 466 20.57 -14.45 -10.12
N GLN A 467 20.15 -13.82 -9.01
CA GLN A 467 20.41 -14.27 -7.64
C GLN A 467 19.32 -15.21 -7.12
N ALA A 468 18.27 -15.48 -7.89
CA ALA A 468 17.24 -16.43 -7.51
C ALA A 468 17.85 -17.84 -7.34
N PRO A 469 17.32 -18.68 -6.43
CA PRO A 469 17.85 -20.02 -6.19
C PRO A 469 17.85 -20.94 -7.43
N THR A 470 16.91 -20.71 -8.36
CA THR A 470 16.91 -21.33 -9.69
C THR A 470 16.44 -20.31 -10.73
N PRO A 471 16.73 -20.52 -12.04
CA PRO A 471 16.32 -19.58 -13.10
C PRO A 471 14.81 -19.32 -13.20
N THR A 472 13.97 -20.23 -12.67
CA THR A 472 12.51 -20.13 -12.71
C THR A 472 11.88 -19.88 -11.34
N ALA A 473 12.66 -19.91 -10.26
CA ALA A 473 12.14 -19.68 -8.91
C ALA A 473 11.63 -18.25 -8.76
N ARG A 474 10.43 -18.11 -8.20
CA ARG A 474 9.82 -16.83 -7.81
C ARG A 474 9.08 -17.01 -6.48
N PRO A 475 8.96 -15.97 -5.65
CA PRO A 475 8.14 -16.00 -4.45
C PRO A 475 6.67 -16.25 -4.78
N LEU A 476 6.11 -17.33 -4.22
CA LEU A 476 4.69 -17.67 -4.36
C LEU A 476 3.90 -17.34 -3.09
N ARG A 477 4.61 -17.24 -1.95
CA ARG A 477 4.15 -16.72 -0.65
C ARG A 477 5.35 -16.43 0.25
N LEU A 478 5.13 -15.68 1.31
CA LEU A 478 6.06 -15.56 2.43
C LEU A 478 5.96 -16.77 3.37
N LEU A 479 7.03 -17.02 4.12
CA LEU A 479 7.04 -18.00 5.21
C LEU A 479 6.45 -17.38 6.47
N TYR A 480 5.82 -18.18 7.32
CA TYR A 480 5.42 -17.69 8.63
C TYR A 480 6.65 -17.24 9.44
N PRO A 481 6.54 -16.10 10.17
CA PRO A 481 7.65 -15.51 10.89
C PRO A 481 8.15 -16.43 12.01
N GLU A 482 9.37 -16.18 12.46
CA GLU A 482 9.99 -16.93 13.56
C GLU A 482 9.15 -16.87 14.85
N THR A 483 8.51 -15.74 15.11
CA THR A 483 7.61 -15.51 16.24
C THR A 483 6.56 -16.62 16.34
N GLU A 484 5.80 -16.89 15.28
CA GLU A 484 4.80 -17.96 15.24
C GLU A 484 5.39 -19.37 15.41
N ARG A 485 6.62 -19.62 14.94
CA ARG A 485 7.28 -20.92 15.16
C ARG A 485 7.56 -21.17 16.63
N THR A 486 7.80 -20.10 17.40
CA THR A 486 8.10 -20.18 18.83
C THR A 486 6.86 -20.11 19.71
N THR A 487 5.84 -19.33 19.33
CA THR A 487 4.64 -19.06 20.16
C THR A 487 3.42 -19.88 19.76
N ASN A 488 3.34 -20.33 18.50
CA ASN A 488 2.19 -21.06 17.94
C ASN A 488 2.62 -22.28 17.11
N GLY A 489 3.71 -22.94 17.54
CA GLY A 489 4.38 -24.00 16.79
C GLY A 489 3.48 -25.18 16.38
N THR A 490 2.46 -25.51 17.18
CA THR A 490 1.47 -26.55 16.83
C THR A 490 0.72 -26.19 15.55
N GLN A 491 0.17 -24.98 15.45
CA GLN A 491 -0.58 -24.52 14.27
C GLN A 491 0.30 -24.40 13.03
N ILE A 492 1.56 -24.02 13.21
CA ILE A 492 2.57 -24.02 12.13
C ILE A 492 2.84 -25.44 11.64
N SER A 493 2.99 -26.41 12.54
CA SER A 493 3.27 -27.80 12.16
C SER A 493 2.13 -28.43 11.34
N GLU A 494 0.89 -28.01 11.59
CA GLU A 494 -0.29 -28.42 10.81
C GLU A 494 -0.27 -27.92 9.36
N GLN A 495 0.54 -26.89 9.06
CA GLN A 495 0.70 -26.38 7.68
C GLN A 495 1.69 -27.23 6.85
N GLY A 496 2.39 -28.17 7.49
CA GLY A 496 3.42 -29.01 6.85
C GLY A 496 4.73 -28.27 6.58
N PRO A 497 5.71 -28.94 5.93
CA PRO A 497 6.94 -28.28 5.51
C PRO A 497 6.62 -27.26 4.41
N LEU A 498 6.97 -25.99 4.65
CA LEU A 498 6.69 -24.89 3.73
C LEU A 498 7.95 -24.43 2.99
N ASP A 499 7.85 -24.39 1.67
CA ASP A 499 8.78 -23.76 0.74
C ASP A 499 8.03 -22.68 -0.05
N GLY A 500 8.17 -21.42 0.34
CA GLY A 500 7.46 -20.31 -0.30
C GLY A 500 7.87 -20.01 -1.75
N LEU A 501 8.83 -20.74 -2.32
CA LEU A 501 9.15 -20.71 -3.76
C LEU A 501 8.46 -21.83 -4.55
N ARG A 502 7.74 -22.72 -3.87
CA ARG A 502 6.98 -23.85 -4.46
C ARG A 502 5.52 -23.88 -4.03
N ASP A 503 5.26 -23.54 -2.78
CA ASP A 503 3.93 -23.55 -2.19
C ASP A 503 3.21 -22.25 -2.50
N ARG A 504 2.14 -22.35 -3.29
CA ARG A 504 1.33 -21.20 -3.70
C ARG A 504 0.39 -20.74 -2.61
N VAL A 505 0.07 -19.45 -2.60
CA VAL A 505 -1.20 -19.00 -2.04
C VAL A 505 -2.36 -19.64 -2.81
N TRP A 506 -3.47 -19.90 -2.13
CA TRP A 506 -4.53 -20.76 -2.67
C TRP A 506 -5.12 -20.28 -4.02
N TRP A 507 -5.12 -18.96 -4.26
CA TRP A 507 -5.67 -18.32 -5.46
C TRP A 507 -4.69 -18.25 -6.64
N ASP A 508 -3.39 -18.47 -6.41
CA ASP A 508 -2.35 -18.47 -7.43
C ASP A 508 -2.34 -19.85 -8.10
N ARG A 509 -2.84 -19.93 -9.35
CA ARG A 509 -3.11 -21.18 -10.08
C ARG A 509 -2.44 -21.23 -11.44
#